data_AF-A0A9D7EZC0-F1
#
_entry.id   AF-A0A9D7EZC0-F1
#
_cell.length_a   1.000
_cell.length_b   1.000
_cell.length_c   1.000
_cell.angle_alpha   90.00
_cell.angle_beta   90.00
_cell.angle_gamma   90.00
#
_symmetry.space_group_name_H-M   'P 1'
#
loop_
_entity.id
_entity.type
_entity.pdbx_description
1 polymer ?
#
loop_
_entity_poly.entity_id
_entity_poly.type
_entity_poly.pdbx_seq_one_letter_code
_entity_poly.pdbx_strand_id
1 'polypeptide(L)'
;MTSTTNVAICTNQLPYTWNGNNYTAAGTYNVTLIGTAGCDSIATLNLSVNPTLTSTTNVAICTNQLPYTGMATVTPPPELIM
;
A
#
# COMPACT_ATOMS: atom_id res chain seq x y z
N MET A 1 -28.68 -4.07 5.55
CA MET A 1 -27.97 -4.01 4.23
C MET A 1 -26.51 -4.33 4.44
N THR A 2 -25.83 -5.01 3.50
CA THR A 2 -24.40 -5.33 3.65
C THR A 2 -23.60 -4.69 2.52
N SER A 3 -22.49 -4.02 2.85
CA SER A 3 -21.57 -3.44 1.87
C SER A 3 -20.17 -4.00 2.08
N THR A 4 -19.46 -4.31 1.00
CA THR A 4 -18.11 -4.85 1.06
C THR A 4 -17.13 -3.90 0.37
N THR A 5 -16.02 -3.60 1.02
CA THR A 5 -14.92 -2.79 0.51
C THR A 5 -13.66 -3.64 0.48
N ASN A 6 -13.03 -3.76 -0.68
CA ASN A 6 -11.79 -4.51 -0.86
C ASN A 6 -10.64 -3.53 -1.11
N VAL A 7 -9.59 -3.59 -0.29
CA VAL A 7 -8.45 -2.68 -0.37
C VAL A 7 -7.17 -3.48 -0.28
N ALA A 8 -6.21 -3.19 -1.15
CA ALA A 8 -4.85 -3.71 -1.06
C ALA A 8 -3.90 -2.53 -0.87
N ILE A 9 -3.06 -2.60 0.17
CA ILE A 9 -2.04 -1.60 0.49
C ILE A 9 -0.68 -2.26 0.64
N CYS A 10 0.38 -1.46 0.70
CA CYS A 10 1.73 -1.90 1.02
C CYS A 10 2.00 -1.82 2.54
N THR A 11 2.98 -2.58 3.04
CA THR A 11 3.37 -2.57 4.47
C THR A 11 3.75 -1.18 4.99
N ASN A 12 4.32 -0.30 4.16
CA ASN A 12 4.65 1.08 4.51
C ASN A 12 3.44 2.03 4.55
N GLN A 13 2.25 1.58 4.16
CA GLN A 13 1.01 2.36 4.20
C GLN A 13 0.18 2.05 5.45
N LEU A 14 0.70 1.21 6.34
CA LEU A 14 0.07 0.95 7.64
C LEU A 14 0.39 2.08 8.63
N PRO A 15 -0.57 2.42 9.52
CA PRO A 15 -1.91 1.85 9.65
C PRO A 15 -2.91 2.39 8.60
N TYR A 16 -3.83 1.53 8.14
CA TYR A 16 -4.93 1.93 7.26
C TYR A 16 -6.14 2.42 8.08
N THR A 17 -6.59 3.64 7.83
CA THR A 17 -7.79 4.19 8.50
C THR A 17 -9.04 3.96 7.67
N TRP A 18 -10.03 3.28 8.25
CA TRP A 18 -11.33 3.03 7.61
C TRP A 18 -12.47 3.07 8.64
N ASN A 19 -13.55 3.80 8.32
CA ASN A 19 -14.67 4.07 9.23
C ASN A 19 -14.22 4.58 10.63
N GLY A 20 -13.17 5.41 10.67
CA GLY A 20 -12.61 5.94 11.92
C GLY A 20 -11.80 4.95 12.75
N ASN A 21 -11.61 3.71 12.29
CA ASN A 21 -10.78 2.69 12.93
C ASN A 21 -9.44 2.55 12.19
N ASN A 22 -8.37 2.28 12.94
CA ASN A 22 -7.04 2.05 12.39
C ASN A 22 -6.72 0.55 12.36
N TYR A 23 -6.40 0.04 11.19
CA TYR A 23 -6.03 -1.35 10.95
C TYR A 23 -4.53 -1.46 10.67
N THR A 24 -3.84 -2.22 11.52
CA THR A 24 -2.38 -2.40 11.46
C THR A 24 -1.97 -3.70 10.75
N ALA A 25 -2.93 -4.51 10.30
CA ALA A 25 -2.68 -5.79 9.66
C ALA A 25 -3.73 -6.10 8.60
N ALA A 26 -3.34 -6.93 7.62
CA ALA A 26 -4.27 -7.52 6.68
C ALA A 26 -5.33 -8.36 7.40
N GLY A 27 -6.55 -8.37 6.88
CA GLY A 27 -7.66 -9.12 7.46
C GLY A 27 -9.01 -8.66 6.94
N THR A 28 -10.06 -9.37 7.37
CA THR A 28 -11.44 -9.01 7.12
C THR A 28 -12.03 -8.41 8.39
N TYR A 29 -12.59 -7.21 8.29
CA TYR A 29 -13.15 -6.46 9.41
C TYR A 29 -14.60 -6.09 9.13
N ASN A 30 -15.50 -6.38 10.07
CA ASN A 30 -16.91 -6.00 9.98
C ASN A 30 -17.24 -4.86 10.95
N VAL A 31 -17.97 -3.85 10.46
CA VAL A 31 -18.45 -2.72 11.26
C VAL A 31 -19.95 -2.58 11.03
N THR A 32 -20.70 -2.52 12.12
CA THR A 32 -22.14 -2.22 12.07
C THR A 32 -22.32 -0.71 12.09
N LEU A 33 -22.85 -0.18 10.99
CA LEU A 33 -23.26 1.22 10.85
C LEU A 33 -24.71 1.34 11.30
N ILE A 34 -24.91 2.01 12.44
CA ILE A 34 -26.23 2.25 13.00
C ILE A 34 -26.85 3.45 12.27
N GLY A 35 -27.90 3.20 11.50
CA GLY A 35 -28.65 4.25 10.82
C GLY A 35 -29.55 5.00 11.80
N THR A 36 -29.73 6.31 11.61
CA THR A 36 -30.60 7.17 12.44
C THR A 36 -32.08 6.76 12.45
N ALA A 37 -32.50 5.84 11.58
CA ALA A 37 -33.87 5.31 11.49
C ALA A 37 -33.98 3.80 11.80
N GLY A 38 -32.94 3.16 12.36
CA GLY A 38 -32.94 1.72 12.64
C GLY A 38 -32.68 0.82 11.43
N CYS A 39 -32.38 1.40 10.26
CA CYS A 39 -31.80 0.67 9.14
C CYS A 39 -30.31 0.45 9.40
N ASP A 40 -29.99 -0.61 10.13
CA ASP A 40 -28.60 -0.98 10.37
C ASP A 40 -27.99 -1.60 9.10
N SER A 41 -26.76 -1.22 8.81
CA SER A 41 -25.99 -1.81 7.73
C SER A 41 -24.66 -2.37 8.24
N ILE A 42 -24.21 -3.47 7.65
CA ILE A 42 -22.92 -4.07 7.98
C ILE A 42 -21.96 -3.70 6.85
N ALA A 43 -20.89 -2.99 7.18
CA ALA A 43 -19.78 -2.73 6.28
C ALA A 43 -18.67 -3.74 6.54
N THR A 44 -18.18 -4.40 5.50
CA THR A 44 -17.11 -5.38 5.55
C THR A 44 -15.90 -4.83 4.80
N LEU A 45 -14.77 -4.63 5.47
CA LEU A 45 -13.48 -4.30 4.88
C LEU A 45 -12.67 -5.58 4.70
N ASN A 46 -12.24 -5.88 3.48
CA ASN A 46 -11.21 -6.88 3.19
C ASN A 46 -9.90 -6.14 2.88
N LEU A 47 -8.99 -6.11 3.84
CA LEU A 47 -7.69 -5.44 3.73
C LEU A 47 -6.59 -6.47 3.41
N SER A 48 -5.96 -6.33 2.26
CA SER A 48 -4.72 -7.05 1.91
C SER A 48 -3.52 -6.14 2.13
N VAL A 49 -2.42 -6.69 2.67
CA VAL A 49 -1.17 -5.97 2.86
C VAL A 49 -0.07 -6.69 2.09
N ASN A 50 0.48 -6.01 1.08
CA ASN A 50 1.55 -6.50 0.24
C ASN A 50 2.91 -6.02 0.78
N PRO A 51 3.98 -6.82 0.66
CA PRO A 51 5.31 -6.37 1.05
C PRO A 51 5.76 -5.20 0.18
N THR A 52 6.41 -4.21 0.78
CA THR A 52 7.09 -3.14 0.03
C THR A 52 8.31 -3.70 -0.68
N LEU A 53 8.31 -3.64 -2.00
CA LEU A 53 9.52 -3.91 -2.79
C LEU A 53 10.46 -2.70 -2.65
N THR A 54 11.55 -2.88 -1.91
CA THR A 54 12.64 -1.90 -1.87
C THR A 54 13.74 -2.37 -2.81
N SER A 55 13.95 -1.67 -3.92
CA SER A 55 15.12 -1.90 -4.77
C SER A 55 16.25 -0.97 -4.31
N THR A 56 17.31 -1.53 -3.74
CA THR A 56 18.54 -0.81 -3.40
C THR A 56 19.52 -0.93 -4.56
N THR A 57 19.65 0.12 -5.37
CA THR A 57 20.66 0.18 -6.42
C THR A 57 21.96 0.73 -5.82
N ASN A 58 22.93 -0.15 -5.51
CA ASN A 58 24.27 0.27 -5.10
C ASN A 58 25.04 0.83 -6.31
N VAL A 59 24.95 2.14 -6.55
CA VAL A 59 25.76 2.80 -7.59
C VAL A 59 27.19 2.97 -7.07
N ALA A 60 28.12 2.15 -7.56
CA ALA A 60 29.55 2.38 -7.40
C ALA A 60 30.00 3.38 -8.47
N ILE A 61 30.18 4.64 -8.08
CA ILE A 61 30.76 5.69 -8.92
C ILE A 61 32.28 5.66 -8.77
N CYS A 62 33.01 5.52 -9.87
CA CYS A 62 34.47 5.67 -9.90
C CYS A 62 34.84 7.17 -9.85
N THR A 63 35.91 7.51 -9.13
CA THR A 63 36.39 8.90 -8.91
C THR A 63 36.63 9.72 -10.18
N ASN A 64 36.75 9.07 -11.34
CA ASN A 64 37.03 9.70 -12.63
C ASN A 64 35.78 10.17 -13.39
N GLN A 65 34.58 10.10 -12.80
CA GLN A 65 33.31 10.50 -13.45
C GLN A 65 32.72 11.82 -12.92
N LEU A 66 33.55 12.70 -12.35
CA LEU A 66 33.14 14.04 -11.94
C LEU A 66 33.47 15.09 -13.02
N PRO A 67 32.62 16.13 -13.20
CA PRO A 67 31.37 16.37 -12.47
C PRO A 67 30.17 15.67 -13.13
N TYR A 68 29.45 14.86 -12.36
CA TYR A 68 28.21 14.18 -12.77
C TYR A 68 27.11 15.23 -13.04
N THR A 69 27.00 15.67 -14.29
CA THR A 69 25.89 16.51 -14.77
C THR A 69 24.94 15.64 -15.61
N GLY A 70 23.99 14.98 -14.96
CA GLY A 70 22.95 14.24 -15.66
C GLY A 70 22.01 13.59 -14.67
N MET A 71 20.79 14.09 -14.59
CA MET A 71 19.72 13.47 -13.80
C MET A 71 19.52 12.03 -14.30
N ALA A 72 19.95 11.03 -13.53
CA ALA A 72 19.51 9.67 -13.77
C ALA A 72 18.02 9.59 -13.46
N THR A 73 17.19 9.74 -14.48
CA THR A 73 15.88 9.07 -14.47
C THR A 73 16.18 7.59 -14.32
N VAL A 74 15.97 7.07 -13.12
CA VAL A 74 16.06 5.65 -12.80
C VAL A 74 14.96 4.92 -13.58
N THR A 75 15.24 4.55 -14.82
CA THR A 75 14.43 3.54 -15.50
C THR A 75 14.82 2.18 -14.92
N PRO A 76 13.93 1.51 -14.17
CA PRO A 76 14.20 0.16 -13.72
C PRO A 76 14.45 -0.76 -14.93
N PRO A 77 15.41 -1.68 -14.87
CA PRO A 77 15.59 -2.68 -15.91
C PRO A 77 14.29 -3.50 -16.05
N PRO A 78 13.86 -3.84 -17.28
CA PRO A 78 12.71 -4.74 -17.45
C PRO A 78 13.07 -6.07 -16.79
N GLU A 79 12.28 -6.49 -15.80
CA GLU A 79 12.39 -7.81 -15.18
C GLU A 79 12.40 -8.88 -16.29
N LEU A 80 13.53 -9.55 -16.46
CA LEU A 80 13.60 -10.78 -17.22
C LEU A 80 13.30 -11.95 -16.27
N ILE A 81 12.30 -12.75 -16.67
CA ILE A 81 12.07 -14.18 -16.42
C ILE A 81 11.10 -14.53 -15.26
N MET A 82 9.90 -15.02 -15.62
CA MET A 82 9.73 -16.42 -16.06
C MET A 82 9.10 -16.49 -17.44
#